data_AF-A0A7V6BXC3-F1
#
_entry.id   AF-A0A7V6BXC3-F1
#
_cell.length_a   1.000
_cell.length_b   1.000
_cell.length_c   1.000
_cell.angle_alpha   90.00
_cell.angle_beta   90.00
_cell.angle_gamma   90.00
#
_symmetry.space_group_name_H-M   'P 1'
#
loop_
_entity.id
_entity.type
_entity.pdbx_description
1 polymer ?
#
loop_
_entity_poly.entity_id
_entity_poly.type
_entity_poly.pdbx_seq_one_letter_code
_entity_poly.pdbx_strand_id
1 'polypeptide(L)'
;MPSDRTGSADNIVFGLTRAEDERSLAAFLRLFSEDELLSTLIPRMSDDEIRRVVQLLTEIMRNHLSGQEYHSLFLGGRDHSH
;
A
#
# COMPACT_ATOMS: atom_id res chain seq x y z
N MET A 1 4.46 28.91 -1.36
CA MET A 1 3.23 28.48 -2.07
C MET A 1 2.70 27.26 -1.36
N PRO A 2 1.40 27.18 -1.05
CA PRO A 2 0.86 26.23 -0.09
C PRO A 2 1.02 24.80 -0.59
N SER A 3 1.47 23.94 0.31
CA SER A 3 1.55 22.50 0.15
C SER A 3 0.20 21.95 -0.30
N ASP A 4 0.17 21.35 -1.49
CA ASP A 4 -0.95 20.57 -1.98
C ASP A 4 -1.06 19.29 -1.13
N ARG A 5 -1.55 19.44 0.11
CA ARG A 5 -1.90 18.35 1.00
C ARG A 5 -3.38 18.03 0.76
N THR A 6 -3.69 17.58 -0.45
CA THR A 6 -5.04 17.19 -0.83
C THR A 6 -5.05 15.76 -1.35
N GLY A 7 -4.50 14.83 -0.56
CA GLY A 7 -4.89 13.43 -0.61
C GLY A 7 -6.23 13.27 0.10
N SER A 8 -7.29 13.88 -0.42
CA SER A 8 -8.61 13.86 0.22
C SER A 8 -9.16 12.43 0.24
N ALA A 9 -9.35 11.88 1.44
CA ALA A 9 -10.14 10.66 1.68
C ALA A 9 -11.60 10.79 1.18
N ASP A 10 -12.02 12.01 0.82
CA ASP A 10 -13.35 12.39 0.35
C ASP A 10 -13.75 11.77 -1.01
N ASN A 11 -12.80 11.19 -1.77
CA ASN A 11 -13.07 10.62 -3.10
C ASN A 11 -12.77 9.11 -3.20
N ILE A 12 -12.71 8.40 -2.08
CA ILE A 12 -12.59 6.93 -2.07
C ILE A 12 -13.99 6.35 -2.27
N VAL A 13 -14.27 5.87 -3.48
CA VAL A 13 -15.55 5.26 -3.81
C VAL A 13 -15.33 3.88 -4.40
N PHE A 14 -15.85 2.86 -3.71
CA PHE A 14 -15.83 1.47 -4.14
C PHE A 14 -17.18 1.06 -4.74
N GLY A 15 -17.17 0.28 -5.82
CA GLY A 15 -18.36 -0.35 -6.39
C GLY A 15 -19.06 0.42 -7.51
N LEU A 16 -18.47 1.52 -8.00
CA LEU A 16 -19.01 2.26 -9.16
C LEU A 16 -18.43 1.74 -10.48
N THR A 17 -17.10 1.72 -10.62
CA THR A 17 -16.42 1.15 -11.79
C THR A 17 -15.06 0.62 -11.39
N ARG A 18 -14.54 -0.36 -12.14
CA ARG A 18 -13.20 -0.91 -11.91
C ARG A 18 -12.09 0.15 -11.88
N ALA A 19 -12.17 1.15 -12.77
CA ALA A 19 -11.17 2.22 -12.81
C ALA A 19 -11.20 3.11 -11.55
N GLU A 20 -12.40 3.38 -11.03
CA GLU A 20 -12.57 4.13 -9.78
C GLU A 20 -12.19 3.28 -8.56
N ASP A 21 -12.44 1.97 -8.58
CA ASP A 21 -11.98 1.04 -7.54
C ASP A 21 -10.45 1.00 -7.47
N GLU A 22 -9.77 0.92 -8.62
CA GLU A 22 -8.30 0.93 -8.71
C GLU A 22 -7.70 2.24 -8.17
N ARG A 23 -8.30 3.39 -8.52
CA ARG A 23 -7.90 4.71 -8.00
C ARG A 23 -8.15 4.84 -6.50
N SER A 24 -9.31 4.39 -6.04
CA SER A 24 -9.71 4.43 -4.63
C SER A 24 -8.82 3.52 -3.78
N LEU A 25 -8.49 2.33 -4.28
CA LEU A 25 -7.55 1.42 -3.62
C LEU A 25 -6.16 2.05 -3.49
N ALA A 26 -5.66 2.69 -4.55
CA ALA A 26 -4.38 3.39 -4.52
C ALA A 26 -4.38 4.55 -3.50
N ALA A 27 -5.45 5.34 -3.44
CA ALA A 27 -5.61 6.40 -2.45
C ALA A 27 -5.69 5.85 -1.02
N PHE A 28 -6.44 4.76 -0.81
CA PHE A 28 -6.56 4.10 0.47
C PHE A 28 -5.22 3.58 0.99
N LEU A 29 -4.43 2.91 0.13
CA LEU A 29 -3.09 2.43 0.50
C LEU A 29 -2.14 3.56 0.86
N ARG A 30 -2.23 4.71 0.18
CA ARG A 30 -1.43 5.91 0.52
C ARG A 30 -1.79 6.44 1.91
N LEU A 31 -3.07 6.60 2.22
CA LEU A 31 -3.53 7.01 3.55
C LEU A 31 -3.14 5.99 4.62
N PHE A 32 -3.21 4.70 4.30
CA PHE A 32 -2.77 3.64 5.21
C PHE A 32 -1.27 3.71 5.48
N SER A 33 -0.47 4.16 4.51
CA SER A 33 0.98 4.34 4.65
C SER A 33 1.42 5.62 5.36
N GLU A 34 0.49 6.49 5.78
CA GLU A 34 0.85 7.71 6.51
C GLU A 34 1.50 7.36 7.86
N ASP A 35 2.68 7.95 8.12
CA ASP A 35 3.48 7.71 9.33
C ASP A 35 2.68 7.84 10.63
N GLU A 36 1.77 8.82 10.71
CA GLU A 36 0.94 9.09 11.89
C GLU A 36 -0.07 7.96 12.15
N LEU A 37 -0.66 7.43 11.08
CA LEU A 37 -1.61 6.32 11.16
C LEU A 37 -0.89 5.03 11.49
N LEU A 38 0.22 4.73 10.81
CA LEU A 38 1.03 3.54 11.07
C LEU A 38 1.56 3.52 12.51
N SER A 39 2.08 4.65 13.00
CA SER A 39 2.61 4.78 14.36
C SER A 39 1.53 4.57 15.44
N THR A 40 0.27 4.82 15.11
CA THR A 40 -0.87 4.63 16.04
C THR A 40 -1.50 3.24 15.90
N LEU A 41 -1.59 2.73 14.68
CA LEU A 41 -2.30 1.50 14.34
C LEU A 41 -1.44 0.27 14.61
N ILE A 42 -0.19 0.24 14.14
CA ILE A 42 0.71 -0.91 14.29
C ILE A 42 0.84 -1.39 15.75
N PRO A 43 1.09 -0.53 16.76
CA PRO A 43 1.21 -1.01 18.14
C PRO A 43 -0.11 -1.50 18.75
N ARG A 44 -1.27 -1.23 18.12
CA ARG A 44 -2.58 -1.72 18.56
C ARG A 44 -2.98 -3.02 17.87
N MET A 45 -2.29 -3.42 16.81
CA MET A 45 -2.56 -4.67 16.09
C MET A 45 -1.93 -5.84 16.83
N SER A 46 -2.65 -6.96 16.86
CA SER A 46 -2.14 -8.22 17.37
C SER A 46 -1.11 -8.82 16.41
N ASP A 47 -0.21 -9.67 16.91
CA ASP A 47 0.76 -10.37 16.06
C ASP A 47 0.11 -11.12 14.88
N ASP A 48 -1.05 -11.74 15.09
CA ASP A 48 -1.82 -12.42 14.05
C ASP A 48 -2.34 -11.46 12.97
N GLU A 49 -2.80 -10.27 13.36
CA GLU A 49 -3.29 -9.25 12.42
C GLU A 49 -2.14 -8.73 11.55
N ILE A 50 -0.98 -8.46 12.16
CA ILE A 50 0.22 -8.05 11.44
C ILE A 50 0.61 -9.12 10.41
N ARG A 51 0.68 -10.39 10.82
CA ARG A 51 1.00 -11.51 9.92
C ARG A 51 -0.02 -11.63 8.78
N ARG A 52 -1.31 -11.46 9.07
CA ARG A 52 -2.38 -11.55 8.08
C ARG A 52 -2.27 -10.46 7.02
N VAL A 53 -2.00 -9.22 7.42
CA VAL A 53 -1.83 -8.10 6.49
C VAL A 53 -0.58 -8.31 5.63
N VAL A 54 0.54 -8.70 6.23
CA VAL A 54 1.77 -9.00 5.48
C VAL A 54 1.55 -10.15 4.49
N GLN A 55 0.87 -11.22 4.90
CA GLN A 55 0.53 -12.33 4.00
C GLN A 55 -0.35 -11.87 2.83
N LEU A 56 -1.43 -11.13 3.10
CA LEU A 56 -2.33 -10.63 2.07
C LEU A 56 -1.59 -9.79 1.03
N LEU A 57 -0.79 -8.82 1.48
CA LEU A 57 0.00 -7.98 0.58
C LEU A 57 1.02 -8.81 -0.21
N THR A 58 1.67 -9.77 0.44
CA THR A 58 2.64 -10.67 -0.21
C THR A 58 1.99 -11.55 -1.28
N GLU A 59 0.80 -12.07 -1.01
CA GLU A 59 0.03 -12.87 -1.98
C GLU A 59 -0.40 -12.04 -3.18
N ILE A 60 -0.92 -10.82 -2.96
CA ILE A 60 -1.27 -9.89 -4.04
C ILE A 60 -0.04 -9.60 -4.90
N MET A 61 1.10 -9.29 -4.26
CA MET A 61 2.36 -9.08 -4.96
C MET A 61 2.78 -10.32 -5.74
N ARG A 62 2.76 -11.52 -5.15
CA ARG A 62 3.12 -12.77 -5.86
C ARG A 62 2.20 -13.11 -7.02
N ASN A 63 0.92 -12.79 -6.91
CA ASN A 63 -0.08 -13.09 -7.94
C ASN A 63 0.03 -12.15 -9.14
N HIS A 64 0.48 -10.91 -8.92
CA HIS A 64 0.50 -9.87 -9.95
C HIS A 64 1.90 -9.43 -10.40
N LEU A 65 2.95 -9.70 -9.61
CA LEU A 65 4.33 -9.36 -9.92
C LEU A 65 5.14 -10.62 -10.23
N SER A 66 5.91 -10.55 -11.30
CA SER A 66 6.94 -11.54 -11.58
C SER A 66 8.06 -11.43 -10.51
N GLY A 67 8.83 -12.51 -10.30
CA GLY A 67 9.93 -12.49 -9.32
C GLY A 67 10.91 -11.33 -9.52
N GLN A 68 11.15 -10.93 -10.78
CA GLN A 68 11.98 -9.78 -11.11
C GLN A 68 11.32 -8.44 -10.75
N GLU A 69 10.02 -8.27 -11.02
CA GLU A 69 9.28 -7.05 -10.69
C GLU A 69 9.15 -6.86 -9.18
N TYR A 70 8.97 -7.93 -8.41
CA TYR A 70 8.99 -7.86 -6.94
C TYR A 70 10.33 -7.33 -6.42
N HIS A 71 11.46 -7.84 -6.93
CA HIS A 71 12.78 -7.37 -6.50
C HIS A 71 13.06 -5.93 -6.94
N SER A 72 12.65 -5.55 -8.15
CA SER A 72 12.86 -4.20 -8.67
C SER A 72 11.96 -3.15 -8.01
N LEU A 73 10.66 -3.44 -7.82
CA LEU A 73 9.67 -2.47 -7.35
C LEU A 73 9.52 -2.44 -5.83
N PHE A 74 9.56 -3.60 -5.16
CA PHE A 74 9.33 -3.68 -3.72
C PHE A 74 10.64 -3.71 -2.91
N LEU A 75 11.64 -4.48 -3.35
CA LEU A 75 12.97 -4.47 -2.73
C LEU A 75 13.88 -3.34 -3.25
N GLY A 76 13.35 -2.51 -4.16
CA GLY A 76 13.96 -1.27 -4.59
C GLY A 76 15.15 -1.45 -5.54
N GLY A 77 15.25 -2.57 -6.25
CA GLY A 77 16.18 -2.74 -7.37
C GLY A 77 17.63 -2.39 -7.06
N ARG A 78 18.06 -2.45 -5.80
CA ARG A 78 19.47 -2.49 -5.44
C ARG A 78 19.95 -3.92 -5.61
N ASP A 79 19.90 -4.35 -6.87
CA ASP A 79 20.82 -5.37 -7.33
C ASP A 79 22.22 -4.93 -6.93
N HIS A 80 22.90 -5.88 -6.32
CA HIS A 80 24.17 -5.77 -5.67
C HIS A 80 25.27 -5.51 -6.72
N SER A 81 25.43 -4.27 -7.18
CA SER A 81 26.59 -3.86 -7.98
C SER A 81 27.59 -3.10 -7.10
N HIS A 82 28.48 -3.90 -6.52
CA HIS A 82 29.89 -3.70 -6.17
C HIS A 82 30.46 -2.28 -6.03
#